data_AF-A0A847NAD7-F1
#
_entry.id   AF-A0A847NAD7-F1
#
_cell.length_a   1.000
_cell.length_b   1.000
_cell.length_c   1.000
_cell.angle_alpha   90.00
_cell.angle_beta   90.00
_cell.angle_gamma   90.00
#
_symmetry.space_group_name_H-M   'P 1'
#
loop_
_entity.id
_entity.type
_entity.pdbx_description
1 polymer ?
#
loop_
_entity_poly.entity_id
_entity_poly.type
_entity_poly.pdbx_seq_one_letter_code
_entity_poly.pdbx_strand_id
1 'polypeptide(L)'
;QNNLGFIPERHTDFIFSVIGEELGLVGAMVLLLLFMWLLLRCIHIAKVSKDDYGMLICVGIIAMFLFHILENIGMTIGLMPVTGIPLPFISYGGSSLLTNMAAVGLVLNVGMRRQVIRF
;
A
#
# COMPACT_ATOMS: atom_id res chain seq x y z
N GLN A 1 0.45 27.59 -9.47
CA GLN A 1 0.12 28.58 -8.42
C GLN A 1 -0.05 27.81 -7.13
N ASN A 2 1.02 27.74 -6.34
CA ASN A 2 1.00 27.17 -5.00
C ASN A 2 0.52 28.28 -4.03
N ASN A 3 -0.15 27.93 -2.93
CA ASN A 3 -0.40 28.78 -1.74
C ASN A 3 -1.76 29.50 -1.58
N LEU A 4 -2.87 28.74 -1.53
CA LEU A 4 -4.10 29.17 -0.86
C LEU A 4 -4.59 28.05 0.07
N GLY A 5 -4.18 28.11 1.33
CA GLY A 5 -4.60 27.19 2.37
C GLY A 5 -6.10 27.26 2.62
N PHE A 6 -6.87 26.41 1.95
CA PHE A 6 -8.33 26.37 2.14
C PHE A 6 -8.94 25.00 2.43
N ILE A 7 -8.18 23.91 2.55
CA ILE A 7 -8.68 22.65 3.15
C ILE A 7 -7.53 21.89 3.85
N PRO A 8 -7.49 21.81 5.19
CA PRO A 8 -6.43 21.12 5.95
C PRO A 8 -6.29 19.62 5.65
N GLU A 9 -7.37 18.98 5.17
CA GLU A 9 -7.52 17.52 5.09
C GLU A 9 -7.16 16.91 3.72
N ARG A 10 -6.77 17.70 2.70
CA ARG A 10 -6.50 17.15 1.35
C ARG A 10 -5.16 16.44 1.19
N HIS A 11 -4.16 16.77 2.02
CA HIS A 11 -2.79 16.32 1.81
C HIS A 11 -2.51 14.90 2.31
N THR A 12 -3.31 14.34 3.22
CA THR A 12 -3.14 12.96 3.72
C THR A 12 -4.04 11.95 3.00
N ASP A 13 -5.20 12.43 2.55
CA ASP A 13 -6.33 11.58 2.15
C ASP A 13 -6.45 11.46 0.62
N PHE A 14 -5.89 12.44 -0.12
CA PHE A 14 -5.92 12.49 -1.59
C PHE A 14 -4.53 12.50 -2.23
N ILE A 15 -3.54 11.90 -1.57
CA ILE A 15 -2.15 11.88 -2.09
C ILE A 15 -2.09 11.31 -3.51
N PHE A 16 -2.90 10.29 -3.82
CA PHE A 16 -2.99 9.77 -5.18
C PHE A 16 -3.42 10.85 -6.20
N SER A 17 -4.40 11.68 -5.85
CA SER A 17 -4.86 12.80 -6.68
C SER A 17 -3.80 13.89 -6.81
N VAL A 18 -3.08 14.23 -5.74
CA VAL A 18 -2.01 15.23 -5.76
C VAL A 18 -0.86 14.78 -6.67
N ILE A 19 -0.46 13.51 -6.57
CA ILE A 19 0.56 12.92 -7.47
C ILE A 19 0.07 12.94 -8.92
N GLY A 20 -1.20 12.63 -9.17
CA GLY A 20 -1.79 12.69 -10.50
C GLY A 20 -1.89 14.13 -11.05
N GLU A 21 -2.04 15.13 -10.20
CA GLU A 21 -2.10 16.54 -10.60
C GLU A 21 -0.69 17.10 -10.88
N GLU A 22 0.30 16.77 -10.05
CA GLU A 22 1.68 17.28 -10.18
C GLU A 22 2.50 16.54 -11.24
N LEU A 23 2.41 15.21 -11.29
CA LEU A 23 3.18 14.35 -12.19
C LEU A 23 2.35 13.84 -13.38
N GLY A 24 1.08 14.24 -13.45
CA GLY A 24 0.16 13.82 -14.51
C GLY A 24 -0.15 12.32 -14.48
N LEU A 25 -0.69 11.84 -15.60
CA LEU A 25 -1.02 10.43 -15.82
C LEU A 25 0.18 9.50 -15.65
N VAL A 26 1.39 9.97 -15.99
CA VAL A 26 2.62 9.18 -15.90
C VAL A 26 2.96 8.89 -14.45
N GLY A 27 2.88 9.88 -13.55
CA GLY A 27 3.12 9.68 -12.12
C GLY A 27 2.13 8.68 -11.51
N ALA A 28 0.84 8.81 -11.84
CA ALA A 28 -0.19 7.87 -11.40
C ALA A 28 0.07 6.44 -11.90
N MET A 29 0.44 6.26 -13.18
CA MET A 29 0.79 4.94 -13.72
C MET A 29 2.01 4.33 -13.04
N VAL A 30 3.08 5.09 -12.84
CA VAL A 30 4.29 4.61 -12.15
C VAL A 30 3.96 4.16 -10.74
N LEU A 31 3.15 4.94 -10.01
CA LEU A 31 2.74 4.60 -8.66
C LEU A 31 1.91 3.31 -8.60
N LEU A 32 0.94 3.16 -9.50
CA LEU A 32 0.13 1.94 -9.60
C LEU A 32 0.98 0.72 -9.97
N LEU A 33 1.95 0.87 -10.87
CA LEU A 33 2.87 -0.20 -11.24
C LEU A 33 3.74 -0.63 -10.06
N LEU A 34 4.22 0.30 -9.23
CA LEU A 34 4.98 -0.01 -8.02
C LEU A 34 4.13 -0.79 -7.00
N PHE A 35 2.89 -0.37 -6.76
CA PHE A 35 1.98 -1.11 -5.88
C PHE A 35 1.64 -2.49 -6.44
N MET A 36 1.39 -2.60 -7.75
CA MET A 36 1.13 -3.88 -8.41
C MET A 36 2.34 -4.82 -8.26
N TRP A 37 3.55 -4.31 -8.48
CA TRP A 37 4.78 -5.07 -8.28
C TRP A 37 4.95 -5.54 -6.83
N LEU A 38 4.66 -4.68 -5.86
CA LEU A 38 4.68 -5.01 -4.43
C LEU A 38 3.67 -6.13 -4.10
N LEU A 39 2.42 -6.00 -4.56
CA LEU A 39 1.38 -7.01 -4.34
C LEU A 39 1.75 -8.35 -4.97
N LEU A 40 2.31 -8.36 -6.20
CA LEU A 40 2.77 -9.58 -6.86
C LEU A 40 3.89 -10.26 -6.07
N ARG A 41 4.81 -9.50 -5.46
CA ARG A 41 5.85 -10.04 -4.57
C ARG A 41 5.25 -10.68 -3.32
N CYS A 42 4.29 -10.02 -2.66
CA CYS A 42 3.59 -10.58 -1.51
C CYS A 42 2.82 -11.86 -1.88
N ILE A 43 2.11 -11.88 -3.02
CA ILE A 43 1.39 -13.07 -3.53
C ILE A 43 2.37 -14.21 -3.81
N HIS A 44 3.52 -13.91 -4.40
CA HIS A 44 4.54 -14.92 -4.65
C HIS A 44 5.04 -15.54 -3.33
N ILE A 45 5.29 -14.72 -2.30
CA ILE A 45 5.69 -15.22 -0.98
C ILE A 45 4.56 -16.06 -0.35
N ALA A 46 3.30 -15.63 -0.44
CA ALA A 46 2.15 -16.37 0.07
C ALA A 46 2.03 -17.76 -0.57
N LYS A 47 2.15 -17.83 -1.91
CA LYS A 47 2.05 -19.09 -2.68
C LYS A 47 3.18 -20.08 -2.38
N VAL A 48 4.32 -19.54 -1.96
CA VAL A 48 5.56 -20.30 -1.76
C VAL A 48 5.84 -20.51 -0.25
N SER A 49 4.91 -20.08 0.59
CA SER A 49 4.86 -20.34 2.02
C SER A 49 4.92 -21.84 2.30
N LYS A 50 5.60 -22.22 3.38
CA LYS A 50 5.69 -23.62 3.81
C LYS A 50 4.50 -24.03 4.67
N ASP A 51 3.88 -23.05 5.34
CA ASP A 51 2.80 -23.22 6.31
C ASP A 51 1.54 -22.43 5.89
N ASP A 52 0.38 -23.04 6.11
CA ASP A 52 -0.92 -22.41 5.80
C ASP A 52 -1.15 -21.14 6.62
N TYR A 53 -0.62 -21.09 7.86
CA TYR A 53 -0.72 -19.92 8.71
C TYR A 53 0.06 -18.72 8.16
N GLY A 54 1.30 -18.93 7.73
CA GLY A 54 2.12 -17.94 7.03
C GLY A 54 1.47 -17.46 5.74
N MET A 55 0.84 -18.37 4.98
CA MET A 55 0.05 -18.01 3.81
C MET A 55 -1.11 -17.08 4.17
N LEU A 56 -1.89 -17.41 5.21
CA LEU A 56 -3.01 -16.59 5.67
C LEU A 56 -2.58 -15.20 6.13
N ILE A 57 -1.45 -15.08 6.84
CA ILE A 57 -0.86 -13.79 7.20
C ILE A 57 -0.55 -12.96 5.95
N CYS A 58 0.15 -13.54 4.97
CA CYS A 58 0.49 -12.84 3.74
C CYS A 58 -0.77 -12.41 2.98
N VAL A 59 -1.78 -13.28 2.87
CA VAL A 59 -3.05 -12.96 2.21
C VAL A 59 -3.80 -11.83 2.93
N GLY A 60 -3.83 -11.82 4.26
CA GLY A 60 -4.43 -10.74 5.04
C GLY A 60 -3.75 -9.39 4.79
N ILE A 61 -2.41 -9.38 4.73
CA ILE A 61 -1.64 -8.17 4.44
C ILE A 61 -1.85 -7.69 2.99
N ILE A 62 -1.91 -8.62 2.03
CA ILE A 62 -2.25 -8.31 0.63
C ILE A 62 -3.64 -7.67 0.56
N ALA A 63 -4.64 -8.23 1.24
CA ALA A 63 -5.99 -7.70 1.27
C ALA A 63 -6.05 -6.30 1.89
N MET A 64 -5.31 -6.08 2.98
CA MET A 64 -5.19 -4.76 3.62
C MET A 64 -4.62 -3.71 2.64
N PHE A 65 -3.49 -4.00 1.97
CA PHE A 65 -2.91 -3.07 1.00
C PHE A 65 -3.85 -2.83 -0.19
N LEU A 66 -4.50 -3.87 -0.69
CA LEU A 66 -5.43 -3.76 -1.82
C LEU A 66 -6.64 -2.90 -1.44
N PHE A 67 -7.16 -3.04 -0.23
CA PHE A 67 -8.24 -2.19 0.29
C PHE A 67 -7.83 -0.71 0.33
N HIS A 68 -6.67 -0.40 0.92
CA HIS A 68 -6.19 0.99 0.99
C HIS A 68 -5.97 1.60 -0.41
N ILE A 69 -5.43 0.83 -1.35
CA ILE A 69 -5.22 1.29 -2.74
C ILE A 69 -6.55 1.54 -3.44
N LEU A 70 -7.51 0.61 -3.34
CA LEU A 70 -8.82 0.74 -3.97
C LEU A 70 -9.61 1.93 -3.41
N GLU A 71 -9.58 2.15 -2.10
CA GLU A 71 -10.21 3.33 -1.50
C GLU A 71 -9.56 4.62 -1.98
N ASN A 72 -8.23 4.70 -2.01
CA ASN A 72 -7.54 5.90 -2.49
C ASN A 72 -7.88 6.23 -3.95
N ILE A 73 -7.93 5.21 -4.81
CA ILE A 73 -8.35 5.39 -6.21
C ILE A 73 -9.84 5.76 -6.27
N GLY A 74 -10.69 5.05 -5.52
CA GLY A 74 -12.14 5.24 -5.45
C GLY A 74 -12.54 6.64 -4.99
N MET A 75 -11.84 7.17 -3.99
CA MET A 75 -11.98 8.55 -3.51
C MET A 75 -11.59 9.55 -4.61
N THR A 76 -10.52 9.27 -5.36
CA THR A 76 -10.03 10.17 -6.43
C THR A 76 -11.01 10.25 -7.61
N ILE A 77 -11.68 9.16 -7.95
CA ILE A 77 -12.69 9.12 -9.03
C ILE A 77 -14.12 9.42 -8.55
N GLY A 78 -14.31 9.71 -7.26
CA GLY A 78 -15.61 10.04 -6.66
C GLY A 78 -16.58 8.86 -6.50
N LEU A 79 -16.08 7.62 -6.56
CA LEU A 79 -16.89 6.40 -6.38
C LEU A 79 -17.04 5.99 -4.91
N MET A 80 -16.08 6.36 -4.05
CA MET A 80 -16.09 6.01 -2.63
C MET A 80 -16.09 7.26 -1.75
N PRO A 81 -16.71 7.21 -0.56
CA PRO A 81 -16.66 8.31 0.40
C PRO A 81 -15.23 8.54 0.89
N VAL A 82 -14.93 9.77 1.31
CA VAL A 82 -13.61 10.14 1.83
C VAL A 82 -13.43 9.54 3.23
N THR A 83 -12.65 8.47 3.34
CA THR A 83 -12.46 7.71 4.60
C THR A 83 -11.19 8.09 5.36
N GLY A 84 -10.35 8.96 4.80
CA GLY A 84 -9.10 9.40 5.43
C GLY A 84 -8.04 8.31 5.62
N ILE A 85 -8.14 7.23 4.82
CA ILE A 85 -7.24 6.08 4.95
C ILE A 85 -5.93 6.36 4.22
N PRO A 86 -4.78 6.34 4.95
CA PRO A 86 -3.50 6.69 4.37
C PRO A 86 -3.05 5.67 3.33
N LEU A 87 -2.63 6.19 2.16
CA LEU A 87 -2.01 5.38 1.12
C LEU A 87 -0.72 4.71 1.67
N PRO A 88 -0.57 3.38 1.56
CA PRO A 88 0.56 2.69 2.14
C PRO A 88 1.89 3.25 1.62
N PHE A 89 2.87 3.45 2.51
CA PHE A 89 4.23 3.97 2.25
C PHE A 89 4.35 5.42 1.73
N ILE A 90 3.29 6.04 1.25
CA ILE A 90 3.34 7.39 0.68
C ILE A 90 2.73 8.44 1.61
N SER A 91 1.74 8.06 2.43
CA SER A 91 1.06 9.01 3.31
C SER A 91 1.87 9.43 4.54
N TYR A 92 1.73 10.70 4.92
CA TYR A 92 2.43 11.38 6.02
C TYR A 92 2.00 10.92 7.44
N GLY A 93 1.33 9.77 7.58
CA GLY A 93 0.97 9.21 8.88
C GLY A 93 2.08 8.35 9.45
N GLY A 94 2.82 8.84 10.47
CA GLY A 94 3.93 8.10 11.09
C GLY A 94 3.54 6.70 11.61
N SER A 95 2.38 6.57 12.27
CA SER A 95 1.87 5.27 12.72
C SER A 95 1.49 4.35 11.57
N SER A 96 0.95 4.90 10.48
CA SER A 96 0.61 4.13 9.29
C SER A 96 1.87 3.60 8.60
N LEU A 97 2.92 4.42 8.50
CA LEU A 97 4.20 4.01 7.94
C LEU A 97 4.81 2.88 8.76
N LEU A 98 4.85 3.02 10.08
CA LEU A 98 5.37 1.98 10.98
C LEU A 98 4.59 0.66 10.82
N THR A 99 3.26 0.74 10.74
CA THR A 99 2.38 -0.43 10.55
C THR A 99 2.64 -1.10 9.20
N ASN A 100 2.78 -0.32 8.13
CA ASN A 100 3.08 -0.83 6.79
C ASN A 100 4.46 -1.49 6.73
N MET A 101 5.47 -0.90 7.39
CA MET A 101 6.80 -1.49 7.50
C MET A 101 6.79 -2.80 8.30
N ALA A 102 6.06 -2.83 9.42
CA ALA A 102 5.88 -4.05 10.21
C ALA A 102 5.17 -5.16 9.41
N ALA A 103 4.12 -4.80 8.66
CA ALA A 103 3.42 -5.73 7.77
C ALA A 103 4.36 -6.33 6.71
N VAL A 104 5.18 -5.51 6.04
CA VAL A 104 6.20 -6.03 5.10
C VAL A 104 7.21 -6.91 5.82
N GLY A 105 7.65 -6.55 7.02
CA GLY A 105 8.54 -7.37 7.85
C GLY A 105 7.97 -8.77 8.14
N LEU A 106 6.66 -8.86 8.41
CA LEU A 106 5.96 -10.15 8.59
C LEU A 106 5.95 -10.97 7.30
N VAL A 107 5.61 -10.36 6.16
CA VAL A 107 5.64 -11.05 4.86
C VAL A 107 7.04 -11.59 4.56
N LEU A 108 8.07 -10.78 4.78
CA LEU A 108 9.47 -11.21 4.60
C LEU A 108 9.85 -12.33 5.56
N ASN A 109 9.39 -12.31 6.81
CA ASN A 109 9.66 -13.37 7.77
C ASN A 109 9.09 -14.73 7.31
N VAL A 110 7.85 -14.72 6.79
CA VAL A 110 7.22 -15.91 6.19
C VAL A 110 8.05 -16.41 5.01
N GLY A 111 8.48 -15.51 4.11
CA GLY A 111 9.32 -15.86 2.97
C GLY A 111 10.68 -16.45 3.35
N MET A 112 11.31 -15.94 4.42
CA MET A 112 12.60 -16.44 4.92
C MET A 112 12.48 -17.82 5.57
N ARG A 113 11.44 -18.06 6.38
CA ARG A 113 11.22 -19.34 7.08
C ARG A 113 10.95 -20.53 6.17
N ARG A 114 10.71 -20.29 4.87
CA ARG A 114 10.64 -21.33 3.84
C ARG A 114 11.96 -22.10 3.70
N GLN A 115 13.10 -21.42 3.80
CA GLN A 115 14.40 -22.08 3.64
C GLN A 115 14.84 -22.68 4.97
N VAL A 116 14.90 -24.01 5.04
CA VAL A 116 15.54 -24.69 6.16
C VAL A 116 17.00 -24.27 6.15
N ILE A 117 17.44 -23.50 7.14
CA ILE A 117 18.84 -23.11 7.31
C ILE A 117 19.64 -24.40 7.44
N ARG A 118 20.33 -24.80 6.38
CA ARG A 118 21.29 -25.90 6.42
C ARG A 118 22.62 -25.30 6.88
N PHE A 119 23.01 -25.64 8.11
CA PHE A 119 24.38 -25.48 8.60
C PHE A 119 25.26 -26.60 8.02
#